data_AF-A0A392RHG1-F1
#
_entry.id   AF-A0A392RHG1-F1
#
_cell.length_a   1.000
_cell.length_b   1.000
_cell.length_c   1.000
_cell.angle_alpha   90.00
_cell.angle_beta   90.00
_cell.angle_gamma   90.00
#
_symmetry.space_group_name_H-M   'P 1'
#
loop_
_entity.id
_entity.type
_entity.pdbx_description
1 polymer ?
#
loop_
_entity_poly.entity_id
_entity_poly.type
_entity_poly.pdbx_seq_one_letter_code
_entity_poly.pdbx_strand_id
1 'polypeptide(L)'
;MLEAAEKFQIAFDKLDIEDPSYLEYFGASSSPPNFDDWDKARAFMKFLKIFYDATNVFSASTHVTIHAAFHHLAKIHNEVKMAIMDSDPVMSAMGKDMKLKYDKYWGEL
;
A
#
# COMPACT_ATOMS: atom_id res chain seq x y z
N MET A 1 -5.61 4.09 -8.05
CA MET A 1 -4.66 5.18 -8.38
C MET A 1 -3.24 4.61 -8.51
N LEU A 2 -2.65 4.03 -7.46
CA LEU A 2 -1.31 3.42 -7.54
C LEU A 2 -1.21 2.27 -8.55
N GLU A 3 -2.23 1.41 -8.66
CA GLU A 3 -2.27 0.33 -9.67
C GLU A 3 -2.21 0.84 -11.12
N ALA A 4 -2.78 2.02 -11.38
CA ALA A 4 -2.68 2.63 -12.70
C ALA A 4 -1.32 3.28 -12.91
N ALA A 5 -0.77 3.90 -11.86
CA ALA A 5 0.54 4.55 -11.87
C ALA A 5 1.70 3.55 -12.06
N GLU A 6 1.64 2.35 -11.45
CA GLU A 6 2.66 1.31 -11.54
C GLU A 6 3.02 0.95 -12.99
N LYS A 7 2.02 0.96 -13.88
CA LYS A 7 2.19 0.63 -15.31
C LYS A 7 3.13 1.60 -16.04
N PHE A 8 3.37 2.78 -15.49
CA PHE A 8 4.27 3.77 -16.06
C PHE A 8 5.74 3.49 -15.77
N GLN A 9 6.10 2.54 -14.90
CA GLN A 9 7.51 2.18 -14.71
C GLN A 9 8.19 1.86 -16.04
N ILE A 10 7.56 1.04 -16.88
CA ILE A 10 8.09 0.68 -18.20
C ILE A 10 8.23 1.90 -19.11
N ALA A 11 7.34 2.88 -18.97
CA ALA A 11 7.43 4.12 -19.74
C ALA A 11 8.65 4.96 -19.30
N PHE A 12 8.90 5.06 -17.98
CA PHE A 12 10.09 5.72 -17.44
C PHE A 12 11.38 4.99 -17.82
N ASP A 13 11.42 3.65 -17.71
CA ASP A 13 12.57 2.84 -18.09
C ASP A 13 12.95 3.02 -19.58
N LYS A 14 11.95 3.17 -20.45
CA LYS A 14 12.17 3.46 -21.88
C LYS A 14 12.61 4.90 -22.11
N LEU A 15 12.00 5.84 -21.39
CA LEU A 15 12.31 7.26 -21.52
C LEU A 15 13.76 7.56 -21.11
N ASP A 16 14.28 6.87 -20.10
CA ASP A 16 15.70 6.92 -19.72
C ASP A 16 16.66 6.55 -20.86
N ILE A 17 16.23 5.70 -21.80
CA ILE A 17 17.04 5.25 -22.94
C ILE A 17 16.83 6.15 -24.15
N GLU A 18 15.57 6.49 -24.43
CA GLU A 18 15.17 7.21 -25.65
C GLU A 18 15.39 8.72 -25.56
N ASP A 19 15.17 9.32 -24.40
CA ASP A 19 15.33 10.76 -24.19
C ASP A 19 15.74 11.08 -22.74
N PRO A 20 17.03 10.92 -22.37
CA PRO A 20 17.52 11.26 -21.03
C PRO A 20 17.34 12.73 -20.63
N SER A 21 17.07 13.64 -21.58
CA SER A 21 16.90 15.07 -21.29
C SER A 21 15.63 15.35 -20.48
N TYR A 22 14.68 14.41 -20.44
CA TYR A 22 13.48 14.52 -19.61
C TYR A 22 13.78 14.70 -18.12
N LEU A 23 14.96 14.30 -17.64
CA LEU A 23 15.40 14.54 -16.27
C LEU A 23 15.43 16.03 -15.92
N GLU A 24 15.69 16.91 -16.90
CA GLU A 24 15.68 18.36 -16.71
C GLU A 24 14.29 18.89 -16.32
N TYR A 25 13.21 18.19 -16.70
CA TYR A 25 11.84 18.55 -16.33
C TYR A 25 11.62 18.54 -14.81
N PHE A 26 12.30 17.64 -14.09
CA PHE A 26 12.13 17.47 -12.64
C PHE A 26 12.88 18.55 -11.83
N GLY A 27 13.81 19.27 -12.46
CA GLY A 27 14.61 20.31 -11.81
C GLY A 27 15.46 19.78 -10.64
N ALA A 28 15.99 20.69 -9.81
CA ALA A 28 16.94 20.31 -8.75
C ALA A 28 16.28 19.69 -7.50
N SER A 29 14.96 19.80 -7.34
CA SER A 29 14.23 19.41 -6.12
C SER A 29 13.39 18.16 -6.28
N SER A 30 13.36 17.54 -7.47
CA SER A 30 12.63 16.30 -7.68
C SER A 30 13.37 15.39 -8.66
N SER A 31 12.97 14.13 -8.68
CA SER A 31 13.47 13.13 -9.61
C SER A 31 12.30 12.29 -10.08
N PRO A 32 12.40 11.62 -11.25
CA PRO A 32 11.47 10.55 -11.57
C PRO A 32 11.54 9.43 -10.52
N PRO A 33 10.47 8.61 -10.39
CA PRO A 33 10.50 7.47 -9.49
C PRO A 33 11.57 6.46 -9.90
N ASN A 34 12.39 6.04 -8.94
CA ASN A 34 13.41 5.02 -9.16
C ASN A 34 12.88 3.61 -8.87
N PHE A 35 13.72 2.60 -9.07
CA PHE A 35 13.38 1.20 -8.80
C PHE A 35 12.83 0.96 -7.39
N ASP A 36 13.45 1.52 -6.36
CA ASP A 36 13.02 1.37 -4.96
C ASP A 36 11.65 2.03 -4.73
N ASP A 37 11.38 3.17 -5.37
CA ASP A 37 10.08 3.84 -5.27
C ASP A 37 8.96 2.98 -5.87
N TRP A 38 9.22 2.33 -7.01
CA TRP A 38 8.27 1.40 -7.63
C TRP A 38 8.00 0.17 -6.77
N ASP A 39 9.06 -0.41 -6.19
CA ASP A 39 8.92 -1.56 -5.28
C ASP A 39 8.17 -1.21 -4.00
N LYS A 40 8.44 -0.03 -3.42
CA LYS A 40 7.64 0.50 -2.30
C LYS A 40 6.18 0.70 -2.71
N ALA A 41 5.92 1.31 -3.87
CA ALA A 41 4.55 1.52 -4.34
C ALA A 41 3.77 0.20 -4.48
N ARG A 42 4.42 -0.87 -4.95
CA ARG A 42 3.84 -2.23 -5.00
C ARG A 42 3.56 -2.79 -3.62
N ALA A 43 4.51 -2.65 -2.69
CA ALA A 43 4.34 -3.10 -1.31
C ALA A 43 3.16 -2.37 -0.65
N PHE A 44 3.08 -1.05 -0.79
CA PHE A 44 1.96 -0.23 -0.32
C PHE A 44 0.64 -0.67 -0.93
N MET A 45 0.59 -0.90 -2.23
CA MET A 45 -0.63 -1.32 -2.90
C MET A 45 -1.12 -2.68 -2.39
N LYS A 46 -0.23 -3.65 -2.19
CA LYS A 46 -0.58 -4.95 -1.59
C LYS A 46 -1.15 -4.77 -0.19
N PHE A 47 -0.48 -3.98 0.65
CA PHE A 47 -0.92 -3.67 2.00
C PHE A 47 -2.30 -3.00 2.04
N LEU A 48 -2.52 -1.97 1.22
CA LEU A 48 -3.78 -1.23 1.16
C LEU A 48 -4.94 -2.07 0.58
N LYS A 49 -4.64 -3.01 -0.33
CA LYS A 49 -5.65 -3.87 -0.94
C LYS A 49 -6.42 -4.68 0.09
N ILE A 50 -5.79 -5.12 1.18
CA ILE A 50 -6.45 -5.87 2.25
C ILE A 50 -7.57 -5.05 2.90
N PHE A 51 -7.29 -3.77 3.18
CA PHE A 51 -8.29 -2.86 3.76
C PHE A 51 -9.40 -2.53 2.78
N TYR A 52 -9.05 -2.35 1.50
CA TYR A 52 -10.03 -2.12 0.44
C TYR A 52 -10.98 -3.32 0.30
N ASP A 53 -10.46 -4.54 0.24
CA ASP A 53 -11.26 -5.75 0.12
C ASP A 53 -12.19 -5.94 1.34
N ALA A 54 -11.67 -5.68 2.56
CA ALA A 54 -12.47 -5.71 3.78
C ALA A 54 -13.58 -4.64 3.77
N THR A 55 -13.24 -3.41 3.38
CA THR A 55 -14.20 -2.30 3.29
C THR A 55 -15.31 -2.59 2.29
N ASN A 56 -14.97 -3.18 1.14
CA ASN A 56 -15.97 -3.60 0.16
C ASN A 56 -16.94 -4.63 0.75
N VAL A 57 -16.46 -5.63 1.49
CA VAL A 57 -17.34 -6.63 2.12
C VAL A 57 -18.24 -5.99 3.18
N PHE A 58 -17.70 -5.10 4.01
CA PHE A 58 -18.49 -4.40 5.02
C PHE A 58 -19.48 -3.40 4.43
N SER A 59 -19.16 -2.77 3.29
CA SER A 59 -20.01 -1.74 2.67
C SER A 59 -21.05 -2.32 1.72
N ALA A 60 -20.77 -3.45 1.07
CA ALA A 60 -21.65 -4.05 0.06
C ALA A 60 -22.73 -4.95 0.67
N SER A 61 -22.54 -5.44 1.89
CA SER A 61 -23.49 -6.36 2.52
C SER A 61 -24.42 -5.62 3.47
N THR A 62 -25.73 -5.81 3.30
CA THR A 62 -26.73 -5.41 4.30
C THR A 62 -26.74 -6.34 5.52
N HIS A 63 -26.11 -7.53 5.40
CA HIS A 63 -26.06 -8.57 6.43
C HIS A 63 -24.66 -9.23 6.42
N VAL A 64 -23.65 -8.52 6.93
CA VAL A 64 -22.33 -9.12 7.13
C VAL A 64 -22.47 -10.21 8.20
N THR A 65 -22.18 -11.47 7.87
CA THR A 65 -22.12 -12.53 8.87
C THR A 65 -20.81 -12.39 9.67
N ILE A 66 -20.88 -12.61 10.98
CA ILE A 66 -19.71 -12.50 11.87
C ILE A 66 -18.53 -13.38 11.41
N HIS A 67 -18.82 -14.54 10.84
CA HIS A 67 -17.81 -15.43 10.27
C HIS A 67 -17.06 -14.77 9.09
N ALA A 68 -17.76 -14.12 8.17
CA ALA A 68 -17.13 -13.39 7.06
C ALA A 68 -16.32 -12.19 7.57
N ALA A 69 -16.87 -11.41 8.51
CA ALA A 69 -16.15 -10.29 9.12
C ALA A 69 -14.86 -10.73 9.81
N PHE A 70 -14.90 -11.84 10.55
CA PHE A 70 -13.76 -12.37 11.28
C PHE A 70 -12.57 -12.67 10.36
N HIS A 71 -12.79 -13.32 9.22
CA HIS A 71 -11.72 -13.63 8.27
C HIS A 71 -11.02 -12.38 7.74
N HIS A 72 -11.78 -11.32 7.44
CA HIS A 72 -11.21 -10.04 7.02
C HIS A 72 -10.43 -9.35 8.14
N LEU A 73 -10.96 -9.33 9.36
CA LEU A 73 -10.27 -8.76 10.52
C LEU A 73 -8.97 -9.50 10.84
N ALA A 74 -9.00 -10.83 10.83
CA ALA A 74 -7.80 -11.66 11.04
C ALA A 74 -6.74 -11.42 9.96
N LYS A 75 -7.16 -11.26 8.70
CA LYS A 75 -6.25 -10.90 7.60
C LYS A 75 -5.61 -9.54 7.82
N ILE A 76 -6.40 -8.51 8.15
CA ILE A 76 -5.89 -7.17 8.48
C ILE A 76 -4.86 -7.24 9.61
N HIS A 77 -5.18 -7.96 10.70
CA HIS A 77 -4.28 -8.11 11.85
C HIS A 77 -2.92 -8.71 11.47
N ASN A 78 -2.92 -9.79 10.68
CA ASN A 78 -1.69 -10.44 10.24
C ASN A 78 -0.87 -9.52 9.35
N GLU A 79 -1.50 -8.81 8.43
CA GLU A 79 -0.81 -7.90 7.50
C GLU A 79 -0.23 -6.68 8.21
N VAL A 80 -0.93 -6.14 9.21
CA VAL A 80 -0.40 -5.11 10.10
C VAL A 80 0.83 -5.60 10.86
N LYS A 81 0.81 -6.84 11.39
CA LYS A 81 1.98 -7.43 12.04
C LYS A 81 3.16 -7.57 11.09
N MET A 82 2.92 -8.05 9.87
CA MET A 82 3.96 -8.17 8.84
C MET A 82 4.55 -6.80 8.50
N ALA A 83 3.71 -5.79 8.29
CA ALA A 83 4.16 -4.42 8.01
C ALA A 83 5.02 -3.85 9.12
N ILE A 84 4.70 -4.09 10.41
CA ILE A 84 5.54 -3.64 11.54
C ILE A 84 6.96 -4.23 11.48
N MET A 85 7.09 -5.47 11.03
CA MET A 85 8.35 -6.20 10.92
C MET A 85 9.07 -5.94 9.58
N ASP A 86 8.53 -5.11 8.71
CA ASP A 86 9.13 -4.78 7.43
C ASP A 86 10.48 -4.07 7.64
N SER A 87 11.45 -4.38 6.77
CA SER A 87 12.77 -3.75 6.78
C SER A 87 12.72 -2.30 6.32
N ASP A 88 11.74 -1.93 5.48
CA ASP A 88 11.53 -0.55 5.06
C ASP A 88 10.97 0.27 6.24
N PRO A 89 11.67 1.35 6.67
CA PRO A 89 11.24 2.14 7.82
C PRO A 89 9.87 2.81 7.64
N VAL A 90 9.48 3.15 6.40
CA VAL A 90 8.19 3.79 6.10
C VAL A 90 7.07 2.76 6.25
N MET A 91 7.26 1.55 5.72
CA MET A 91 6.32 0.44 5.90
C MET A 91 6.19 0.06 7.38
N SER A 92 7.32 -0.04 8.10
CA SER A 92 7.32 -0.34 9.55
C SER A 92 6.59 0.73 10.36
N ALA A 93 6.86 2.01 10.09
CA ALA A 93 6.16 3.12 10.74
C ALA A 93 4.65 3.07 10.46
N MET A 94 4.26 2.87 9.19
CA MET A 94 2.85 2.75 8.81
C MET A 94 2.18 1.55 9.49
N GLY A 95 2.85 0.40 9.55
CA GLY A 95 2.34 -0.78 10.26
C GLY A 95 2.06 -0.49 11.73
N LYS A 96 2.95 0.24 12.40
CA LYS A 96 2.77 0.66 13.81
C LYS A 96 1.57 1.59 13.95
N ASP A 97 1.43 2.58 13.08
CA ASP A 97 0.29 3.51 13.09
C ASP A 97 -1.04 2.78 12.82
N MET A 98 -1.04 1.83 11.89
CA MET A 98 -2.23 1.02 11.59
C MET A 98 -2.59 0.07 12.72
N LYS A 99 -1.60 -0.45 13.45
CA LYS A 99 -1.85 -1.23 14.67
C LYS A 99 -2.57 -0.41 15.73
N LEU A 100 -2.16 0.83 15.96
CA LEU A 100 -2.85 1.71 16.92
C LEU A 100 -4.32 1.90 16.56
N LYS A 101 -4.64 2.06 15.28
CA LYS A 101 -6.03 2.14 14.81
C LYS A 101 -6.75 0.80 14.98
N TYR A 102 -6.12 -0.30 14.58
CA TYR A 102 -6.71 -1.64 14.72
C TYR A 102 -7.07 -1.93 16.19
N ASP A 103 -6.13 -1.74 17.11
CA ASP A 103 -6.34 -2.00 18.54
C ASP A 103 -7.41 -1.06 19.13
N LYS A 104 -7.45 0.21 18.71
CA LYS A 104 -8.47 1.17 19.16
C LYS A 104 -9.89 0.72 18.81
N TYR A 105 -10.10 0.15 17.63
CA TYR A 105 -11.44 -0.26 17.19
C TYR A 105 -11.75 -1.69 17.62
N TRP A 106 -10.80 -2.62 17.53
CA TRP A 106 -11.02 -4.07 17.63
C TRP A 106 -10.19 -4.78 18.72
N GLY A 107 -9.40 -4.05 19.52
CA GLY A 107 -8.53 -4.63 20.55
C GLY A 107 -9.20 -4.90 21.90
N GLU A 108 -10.41 -4.36 22.12
CA GLU A 108 -11.21 -4.56 23.34
C GLU A 108 -12.32 -5.62 23.16
N LEU A 109 -12.33 -6.35 22.05
CA LEU A 109 -13.28 -7.44 21.77
C LEU A 109 -13.00 -8.72 22.57
#